data_AF-A0AB38BKR1-F1
#
_entry.id   AF-A0AB38BKR1-F1
#
_cell.length_a   1.000
_cell.length_b   1.000
_cell.length_c   1.000
_cell.angle_alpha   90.00
_cell.angle_beta   90.00
_cell.angle_gamma   90.00
#
_symmetry.space_group_name_H-M   'P 1'
#
loop_
_entity.id
_entity.type
_entity.pdbx_description
1 polymer ?
#
loop_
_entity_poly.entity_id
_entity_poly.type
_entity_poly.pdbx_seq_one_letter_code
_entity_poly.pdbx_strand_id
1 'polypeptide(L)'
;MLGAIIGDIIGSRFEWHNHRDKHFERFTEACRMTDDSIMTLVVAKALMETKKTCQMQHSIFQKNKEEIIMKMQFWSKTTTGKWAAGLTLAFIVLMAIKMVGLGAAIRLPLPTPALALMGLVGFIMGLIAIIKYKDRALLTLLSIPVGLVIILWTLAEIAFPH
;
A
#
# COMPACT_ATOMS: atom_id res chain seq x y z
N MET A 1 19.77 21.16 -29.01
CA MET A 1 18.61 22.04 -29.28
C MET A 1 19.04 23.45 -29.65
N LEU A 2 19.88 24.13 -28.86
CA LEU A 2 20.38 25.49 -29.18
C LEU A 2 20.98 25.62 -30.60
N GLY A 3 21.84 24.69 -31.03
CA GLY A 3 22.42 24.73 -32.38
C GLY A 3 21.40 24.57 -33.51
N ALA A 4 20.30 23.83 -33.28
CA ALA A 4 19.23 23.67 -34.26
C ALA A 4 18.36 24.94 -34.35
N ILE A 5 18.05 25.55 -33.21
CA ILE A 5 17.32 26.82 -33.14
C ILE A 5 18.14 27.95 -33.77
N ILE A 6 19.45 28.01 -33.50
CA ILE A 6 20.36 28.99 -34.10
C ILE A 6 20.48 28.75 -35.62
N GLY A 7 20.61 27.49 -36.06
CA GLY A 7 20.67 27.15 -37.48
C GLY A 7 19.39 27.52 -38.24
N ASP A 8 18.23 27.34 -37.61
CA ASP A 8 16.91 27.69 -38.14
C ASP A 8 16.70 29.21 -38.22
N ILE A 9 17.06 29.96 -37.17
CA ILE A 9 17.02 31.44 -37.17
C ILE A 9 17.93 32.04 -38.27
N ILE A 10 19.14 31.50 -38.42
CA ILE A 10 20.10 31.96 -39.44
C ILE A 10 19.67 31.51 -40.84
N GLY A 11 19.13 30.30 -40.96
CA GLY A 11 18.65 29.70 -42.20
C GLY A 11 17.37 30.32 -42.76
N SER A 12 16.49 30.86 -41.90
CA SER A 12 15.22 31.51 -42.27
C SER A 12 15.37 32.60 -43.33
N ARG A 13 16.52 33.28 -43.36
CA ARG A 13 16.83 34.34 -44.35
C ARG A 13 17.00 33.80 -45.78
N PHE A 14 17.43 32.55 -45.91
CA PHE A 14 17.78 31.93 -47.19
C PHE A 14 16.66 31.05 -47.76
N GLU A 15 15.53 30.91 -47.05
CA GLU A 15 14.39 30.08 -47.46
C GLU A 15 13.76 30.54 -48.79
N TRP A 16 13.78 31.84 -49.08
CA TRP A 16 13.17 32.40 -50.29
C TRP A 16 14.17 32.90 -51.33
N HIS A 17 15.46 33.02 -51.00
CA HIS A 17 16.53 33.44 -51.92
C HIS A 17 17.74 32.51 -51.77
N ASN A 18 17.94 31.64 -52.75
CA ASN A 18 18.98 30.62 -52.75
C ASN A 18 20.39 31.26 -52.84
N HIS A 19 21.15 31.23 -51.75
CA HIS A 19 22.50 31.76 -51.66
C HIS A 19 23.46 30.60 -51.35
N ARG A 20 24.37 30.28 -52.28
CA ARG A 20 25.27 29.10 -52.20
C ARG A 20 26.69 29.42 -51.71
N ASP A 21 26.90 30.57 -51.07
CA ASP A 21 28.19 30.97 -50.53
C ASP A 21 28.35 30.56 -49.05
N LYS A 22 29.57 30.21 -48.64
CA LYS A 22 29.89 29.79 -47.25
C LYS A 22 30.32 30.97 -46.37
N HIS A 23 30.53 32.15 -46.95
CA HIS A 23 30.91 33.37 -46.24
C HIS A 23 29.72 34.33 -46.13
N PHE A 24 28.93 34.20 -45.07
CA PHE A 24 27.78 35.06 -44.80
C PHE A 24 27.80 35.57 -43.35
N GLU A 25 27.16 36.73 -43.16
CA GLU A 25 27.00 37.36 -41.86
C GLU A 25 26.01 36.55 -41.01
N ARG A 26 26.46 36.09 -39.84
CA ARG A 26 25.75 35.05 -39.06
C ARG A 26 24.50 35.56 -38.35
N PHE A 27 24.40 36.85 -38.03
CA PHE A 27 23.21 37.44 -37.41
C PHE A 27 22.91 38.77 -38.09
N THR A 28 21.70 38.91 -38.62
CA THR A 28 21.21 40.15 -39.24
C THR A 28 19.78 40.40 -38.79
N GLU A 29 19.28 41.64 -38.88
CA GLU A 29 17.90 41.99 -38.46
C GLU A 29 16.80 41.23 -39.23
N ALA A 30 17.15 40.58 -40.35
CA ALA A 30 16.26 39.75 -41.14
C ALA A 30 16.11 38.30 -40.62
N CYS A 31 16.95 37.87 -39.67
CA CYS A 31 16.87 36.53 -39.09
C CYS A 31 15.66 36.45 -38.14
N ARG A 32 14.69 35.59 -38.44
CA ARG A 32 13.47 35.44 -37.64
C ARG A 32 13.37 34.03 -37.09
N MET A 33 12.86 33.92 -35.87
CA MET A 33 12.50 32.63 -35.29
C MET A 33 11.32 32.06 -36.08
N THR A 34 11.47 30.85 -36.64
CA THR A 34 10.43 30.20 -37.43
C THR A 34 9.50 29.37 -36.54
N ASP A 35 8.42 28.86 -37.15
CA ASP A 35 7.43 28.03 -36.46
C ASP A 35 8.04 26.73 -35.90
N ASP A 36 9.12 26.21 -36.51
CA ASP A 36 9.82 25.00 -36.05
C ASP A 36 10.52 25.22 -34.71
N SER A 37 11.18 26.37 -34.54
CA SER A 37 11.77 26.78 -33.26
C SER A 37 10.72 27.01 -32.17
N ILE A 38 9.57 27.58 -32.51
CA ILE A 38 8.46 27.81 -31.57
C ILE A 38 7.84 26.48 -31.13
N MET A 39 7.53 25.59 -32.08
CA MET A 39 6.95 24.28 -31.81
C MET A 39 7.88 23.43 -30.93
N THR A 40 9.18 23.48 -31.20
CA THR A 40 10.19 22.79 -30.41
C THR A 40 10.22 23.26 -28.95
N LEU A 41 10.08 24.56 -28.69
CA LEU A 41 10.00 25.12 -27.33
C LEU A 41 8.69 24.76 -26.62
N VAL A 42 7.57 24.74 -27.36
CA VAL A 42 6.26 24.35 -26.83
C VAL A 42 6.25 22.89 -26.39
N VAL A 43 6.79 21.98 -27.21
CA VAL A 43 6.92 20.56 -26.86
C VAL A 43 7.83 20.37 -25.64
N ALA A 44 8.96 21.07 -25.59
CA ALA A 44 9.86 21.02 -24.44
C ALA A 44 9.15 21.49 -23.14
N LYS A 45 8.39 22.59 -23.21
CA LYS A 45 7.61 23.11 -22.08
C LYS A 45 6.52 22.12 -21.64
N ALA A 46 5.79 21.53 -22.58
CA ALA A 46 4.76 20.54 -22.30
C ALA A 46 5.33 19.28 -21.61
N LEU A 47 6.50 18.80 -22.06
CA LEU A 47 7.18 17.67 -21.43
C LEU A 47 7.67 17.99 -20.02
N MET A 48 8.25 19.17 -19.80
CA MET A 48 8.69 19.60 -18.47
C MET A 48 7.52 19.70 -17.49
N GLU A 49 6.39 20.27 -17.93
CA GLU A 49 5.21 20.41 -17.08
C GLU A 49 4.55 19.06 -16.78
N THR A 50 4.48 18.17 -17.78
CA THR A 50 4.00 16.79 -17.59
C THR A 50 4.86 16.03 -16.58
N LYS A 51 6.19 16.17 -16.64
CA LYS A 51 7.10 15.54 -15.68
C LYS A 51 6.88 16.06 -14.25
N LYS A 52 6.72 17.37 -14.07
CA LYS A 52 6.42 17.98 -12.76
C LYS A 52 5.10 17.46 -12.19
N THR A 53 4.04 17.44 -13.00
CA THR A 53 2.71 16.97 -12.57
C THR A 53 2.76 15.48 -12.22
N CYS A 54 3.47 14.67 -13.00
CA CYS A 54 3.62 13.24 -12.73
C CYS A 54 4.43 12.97 -11.44
N GLN A 55 5.51 13.73 -11.20
CA GLN A 55 6.28 13.66 -9.96
C GLN A 55 5.46 14.10 -8.73
N MET A 56 4.68 15.18 -8.87
CA MET A 56 3.78 15.66 -7.82
C MET A 56 2.68 14.63 -7.52
N GLN A 57 2.08 14.04 -8.55
CA GLN A 57 1.07 12.99 -8.39
C GLN A 57 1.65 11.78 -7.66
N HIS A 58 2.88 11.37 -8.01
CA HIS A 58 3.56 10.26 -7.36
C HIS A 58 3.90 10.55 -5.89
N SER A 59 4.35 11.76 -5.57
CA SER A 59 4.66 12.15 -4.18
C SER A 59 3.40 12.24 -3.31
N ILE A 60 2.29 12.75 -3.85
CA ILE A 60 0.98 12.76 -3.16
C ILE A 60 0.49 11.33 -2.94
N PHE A 61 0.60 10.46 -3.96
CA PHE A 61 0.20 9.06 -3.84
C PHE A 61 1.03 8.32 -2.79
N GLN A 62 2.36 8.51 -2.78
CA GLN A 62 3.22 7.92 -1.77
C GLN A 62 2.91 8.46 -0.37
N LYS A 63 2.69 9.77 -0.22
CA LYS A 63 2.33 10.37 1.07
C LYS A 63 1.01 9.81 1.60
N ASN A 64 -0.01 9.69 0.74
CA ASN A 64 -1.28 9.08 1.10
C ASN A 64 -1.12 7.60 1.45
N LYS A 65 -0.28 6.87 0.71
CA LYS A 65 0.01 5.46 1.01
C LYS A 65 0.68 5.30 2.37
N GLU A 66 1.70 6.11 2.68
CA GLU A 66 2.36 6.13 3.99
C GLU A 66 1.38 6.54 5.11
N GLU A 67 0.48 7.50 4.85
CA GLU A 67 -0.56 7.86 5.81
C GLU A 67 -1.55 6.70 6.07
N ILE A 68 -1.93 5.96 5.03
CA ILE A 68 -2.80 4.78 5.15
C ILE A 68 -2.08 3.63 5.87
N ILE A 69 -0.80 3.39 5.55
CA ILE A 69 0.03 2.35 6.20
C ILE A 69 0.27 2.70 7.68
N MET A 70 0.58 3.96 7.99
CA MET A 70 0.71 4.42 9.39
C MET A 70 -0.62 4.43 10.15
N LYS A 71 -1.76 4.47 9.45
CA LYS A 71 -3.10 4.34 10.03
C LYS A 71 -3.52 2.89 10.30
N MET A 72 -2.74 1.89 9.89
CA MET A 72 -2.96 0.50 10.29
C MET A 72 -2.57 0.36 11.77
N GLN A 73 -3.55 0.57 12.66
CA GLN A 73 -3.36 0.37 14.08
C GLN A 73 -3.18 -1.12 14.38
N PHE A 74 -1.95 -1.49 14.74
CA PHE A 74 -1.61 -2.88 15.11
C PHE A 74 -2.30 -3.32 16.42
N TRP A 75 -2.35 -2.41 17.40
CA TRP A 75 -2.92 -2.67 18.72
C TRP A 75 -4.28 -1.99 18.88
N SER A 76 -5.27 -2.72 19.42
CA SER A 76 -6.54 -2.10 19.82
C SER A 76 -6.32 -1.17 21.03
N LYS A 77 -6.88 0.04 20.96
CA LYS A 77 -6.86 0.99 22.07
C LYS A 77 -7.95 0.68 23.10
N THR A 78 -8.95 -0.13 22.76
CA THR A 78 -10.05 -0.47 23.67
C THR A 78 -9.66 -1.58 24.64
N THR A 79 -10.26 -1.56 25.83
CA THR A 79 -10.08 -2.61 26.83
C THR A 79 -10.61 -3.95 26.31
N THR A 80 -11.79 -3.97 25.70
CA THR A 80 -12.41 -5.16 25.10
C THR A 80 -11.54 -5.77 24.00
N GLY A 81 -10.94 -4.95 23.13
CA GLY A 81 -10.07 -5.44 22.06
C GLY A 81 -8.75 -6.02 22.58
N LYS A 82 -8.16 -5.44 23.64
CA LYS A 82 -6.97 -6.00 24.30
C LYS A 82 -7.24 -7.35 24.94
N TRP A 83 -8.37 -7.50 25.63
CA TRP A 83 -8.78 -8.77 26.23
C TRP A 83 -9.07 -9.83 25.16
N ALA A 84 -9.77 -9.47 24.08
CA ALA A 84 -10.02 -10.38 22.96
C ALA A 84 -8.70 -10.88 22.33
N ALA A 85 -7.75 -9.98 22.04
CA ALA A 85 -6.44 -10.34 21.51
C ALA A 85 -5.60 -11.19 22.48
N GLY A 86 -5.68 -10.89 23.78
CA GLY A 86 -5.00 -11.68 24.82
C GLY A 86 -5.56 -13.09 24.93
N LEU A 87 -6.88 -13.24 24.89
CA LEU A 87 -7.53 -14.55 24.99
C LEU A 87 -7.27 -15.43 23.76
N THR A 88 -7.28 -14.85 22.56
CA THR A 88 -6.96 -15.61 21.34
C THR A 88 -5.49 -16.00 21.27
N LEU A 89 -4.57 -15.13 21.68
CA LEU A 89 -3.15 -15.48 21.75
C LEU A 89 -2.89 -16.58 22.80
N ALA A 90 -3.49 -16.46 23.99
CA ALA A 90 -3.38 -17.47 25.03
C ALA A 90 -3.91 -18.84 24.56
N PHE A 91 -5.04 -18.85 23.84
CA PHE A 91 -5.60 -20.06 23.24
C PHE A 91 -4.64 -20.71 22.23
N ILE A 92 -4.06 -19.93 21.31
CA ILE A 92 -3.11 -20.45 20.31
C ILE A 92 -1.89 -21.08 21.00
N VAL A 93 -1.36 -20.43 22.04
CA VAL A 93 -0.23 -20.95 22.83
C VAL A 93 -0.60 -22.25 23.55
N LEU A 94 -1.76 -22.30 24.20
CA LEU A 94 -2.28 -23.51 24.85
C LEU A 94 -2.46 -24.67 23.87
N MET A 95 -3.01 -24.39 22.68
CA MET A 95 -3.20 -25.40 21.63
C MET A 95 -1.86 -25.91 21.09
N ALA A 96 -0.88 -25.02 20.88
CA ALA A 96 0.45 -25.40 20.42
C ALA A 96 1.18 -26.29 21.44
N ILE A 97 1.09 -25.96 22.74
CA ILE A 97 1.66 -26.79 23.82
C ILE A 97 1.02 -28.18 23.84
N LYS A 98 -0.30 -28.26 23.63
CA LYS A 98 -1.02 -29.54 23.52
C LYS A 98 -0.52 -30.36 22.31
N MET A 99 -0.33 -29.73 21.15
CA MET A 99 0.11 -30.39 19.92
C MET A 99 1.56 -30.89 19.96
N VAL A 100 2.46 -30.21 20.70
CA VAL A 100 3.89 -30.54 20.77
C VAL A 100 4.20 -31.69 21.76
N GLY A 101 3.19 -32.30 22.37
CA GLY A 101 3.37 -33.52 23.19
C GLY A 101 3.95 -33.27 24.59
N LEU A 102 4.27 -32.02 24.96
CA LEU A 102 4.58 -31.64 26.34
C LEU A 102 3.35 -31.68 27.27
N GLY A 103 2.14 -31.84 26.71
CA GLY A 103 0.91 -32.15 27.45
C GLY A 103 0.83 -33.60 27.96
N ALA A 104 1.72 -34.50 27.52
CA ALA A 104 1.81 -35.86 28.09
C ALA A 104 2.59 -35.88 29.43
N ALA A 105 3.51 -34.94 29.63
CA ALA A 105 4.31 -34.83 30.86
C ALA A 105 3.57 -34.08 31.98
N ILE A 106 2.78 -33.07 31.62
CA ILE A 106 1.88 -32.39 32.55
C ILE A 106 0.48 -32.90 32.23
N ARG A 107 0.00 -33.89 32.98
CA ARG A 107 -1.42 -34.30 32.99
C ARG A 107 -2.28 -33.10 33.38
N LEU A 108 -2.52 -32.17 32.46
CA LEU A 108 -3.55 -31.15 32.58
C LEU A 108 -4.78 -31.75 31.91
N PRO A 109 -5.74 -32.28 32.68
CA PRO A 109 -6.99 -32.82 32.15
C PRO A 109 -7.91 -31.63 31.89
N LEU A 110 -7.50 -30.69 31.01
CA LEU A 110 -8.45 -29.73 30.49
C LEU A 110 -9.22 -30.47 29.40
N PRO A 111 -10.49 -30.85 29.64
CA PRO A 111 -11.28 -31.49 28.61
C PRO A 111 -11.30 -30.56 27.40
N THR A 112 -11.09 -31.12 26.21
CA THR A 112 -11.21 -30.42 24.92
C THR A 112 -12.34 -29.39 24.86
N PRO A 113 -13.55 -29.64 25.40
CA PRO A 113 -14.61 -28.63 25.46
C PRO A 113 -14.29 -27.39 26.32
N ALA A 114 -13.50 -27.49 27.39
CA ALA A 114 -13.15 -26.34 28.23
C ALA A 114 -12.22 -25.35 27.50
N LEU A 115 -11.27 -25.86 26.72
CA LEU A 115 -10.40 -25.05 25.86
C LEU A 115 -11.20 -24.39 24.74
N ALA A 116 -12.12 -25.14 24.11
CA ALA A 116 -13.02 -24.61 23.09
C ALA A 116 -13.92 -23.49 23.64
N LEU A 117 -14.46 -23.63 24.86
CA LEU A 117 -15.26 -22.60 25.52
C LEU A 117 -14.46 -21.31 25.73
N MET A 118 -13.22 -21.41 26.21
CA MET A 118 -12.36 -20.23 26.38
C MET A 118 -12.10 -19.53 25.04
N GLY A 119 -11.83 -20.29 23.98
CA GLY A 119 -11.66 -19.77 22.62
C GLY A 119 -12.91 -19.08 22.07
N LEU A 120 -14.09 -19.65 22.33
CA LEU A 120 -15.38 -19.09 21.92
C LEU A 120 -15.69 -17.77 22.63
N VAL A 121 -15.38 -17.67 23.92
CA VAL A 121 -15.50 -16.41 24.68
C VAL A 121 -14.63 -15.32 24.07
N GLY A 122 -13.39 -15.65 23.67
CA GLY A 122 -12.48 -14.73 22.99
C GLY A 122 -13.01 -14.27 21.63
N PHE A 123 -13.62 -15.17 20.86
CA PHE A 123 -14.25 -14.87 19.59
C PHE A 123 -15.47 -13.94 19.73
N ILE A 124 -16.36 -14.21 20.69
CA ILE A 124 -17.53 -13.35 20.97
C ILE A 124 -17.08 -11.95 21.40
N MET A 125 -16.06 -11.87 22.26
CA MET A 125 -15.50 -10.59 22.69
C MET A 125 -14.86 -9.82 21.52
N GLY A 126 -14.20 -10.52 20.59
CA GLY A 126 -13.65 -9.96 19.35
C GLY A 126 -14.73 -9.42 18.40
N LEU A 127 -15.81 -10.17 18.20
CA LEU A 127 -16.99 -9.73 17.43
C LEU A 127 -17.61 -8.46 18.01
N ILE A 128 -17.81 -8.42 19.33
CA ILE A 128 -18.36 -7.24 20.02
C ILE A 128 -17.41 -6.05 19.88
N ALA A 129 -16.09 -6.25 20.00
CA ALA A 129 -15.11 -5.18 19.80
C ALA A 129 -15.21 -4.55 18.40
N ILE A 130 -15.37 -5.38 17.36
CA ILE A 130 -15.44 -4.92 15.97
C ILE A 130 -16.77 -4.21 15.67
N ILE A 131 -17.90 -4.78 16.11
CA ILE A 131 -19.23 -4.24 15.81
C ILE A 131 -19.54 -2.99 16.64
N LYS A 132 -19.25 -3.01 17.95
CA LYS A 132 -19.65 -1.96 18.88
C LYS A 132 -18.65 -0.81 18.96
N TYR A 133 -17.35 -1.10 18.86
CA TYR A 133 -16.30 -0.08 19.02
C TYR A 133 -15.62 0.29 17.69
N LYS A 134 -16.05 -0.33 16.57
CA LYS A 134 -15.49 -0.12 15.23
C LYS A 134 -13.96 -0.27 15.21
N ASP A 135 -13.44 -1.13 16.09
CA ASP A 135 -12.01 -1.36 16.23
C ASP A 135 -11.50 -2.10 14.99
N ARG A 136 -10.75 -1.39 14.14
CA ARG A 136 -10.08 -1.93 12.95
C ARG A 136 -8.70 -2.51 13.29
N ALA A 137 -8.43 -2.81 14.56
CA ALA A 137 -7.14 -3.33 14.97
C ALA A 137 -6.91 -4.73 14.39
N LEU A 138 -5.69 -4.97 13.94
CA LEU A 138 -5.35 -6.21 13.22
C LEU A 138 -5.51 -7.45 14.11
N LEU A 139 -5.15 -7.35 15.39
CA LEU A 139 -5.27 -8.45 16.35
C LEU A 139 -6.73 -8.78 16.71
N THR A 140 -7.61 -7.78 16.78
CA THR A 140 -9.04 -8.03 17.01
C THR A 140 -9.68 -8.64 15.77
N LEU A 141 -9.27 -8.21 14.57
CA LEU A 141 -9.74 -8.83 13.33
C LEU A 141 -9.29 -10.29 13.21
N LEU A 142 -8.05 -10.59 13.62
CA LEU A 142 -7.49 -11.96 13.62
C LEU A 142 -8.28 -12.93 14.51
N SER A 143 -8.99 -12.41 15.53
CA SER A 143 -9.85 -13.26 16.37
C SER A 143 -10.99 -13.93 15.59
N ILE A 144 -11.46 -13.33 14.47
CA ILE A 144 -12.55 -13.88 13.66
C ILE A 144 -12.18 -15.21 12.98
N PRO A 145 -11.15 -15.27 12.11
CA PRO A 145 -10.79 -16.52 11.45
C PRO A 145 -10.34 -17.58 12.46
N VAL A 146 -9.66 -17.19 13.54
CA VAL A 146 -9.27 -18.11 14.62
C VAL A 146 -10.52 -18.70 15.30
N GLY A 147 -11.51 -17.89 15.64
CA GLY A 147 -12.77 -18.38 16.22
C GLY A 147 -13.56 -19.31 15.30
N LEU A 148 -13.57 -19.03 13.98
CA LEU A 148 -14.21 -19.92 13.01
C LEU A 148 -13.55 -21.31 12.97
N VAL A 149 -12.22 -21.36 13.00
CA VAL A 149 -11.46 -22.62 13.06
C VAL A 149 -11.78 -23.38 14.34
N ILE A 150 -11.93 -22.70 15.48
CA ILE A 150 -12.30 -23.32 16.76
C ILE A 150 -13.69 -23.95 16.69
N ILE A 151 -14.66 -23.26 16.12
CA ILE A 151 -16.03 -23.77 15.97
C ILE A 151 -16.03 -25.02 15.09
N LEU A 152 -15.33 -24.97 13.95
CA LEU A 152 -15.25 -26.09 13.02
C LEU A 152 -14.55 -27.31 13.65
N TRP A 153 -13.46 -27.09 14.38
CA TRP A 153 -12.76 -28.16 15.11
C TRP A 153 -13.63 -28.78 16.21
N THR A 154 -14.35 -27.95 16.97
CA THR A 154 -15.24 -28.42 18.05
C THR A 154 -16.40 -29.25 17.47
N LEU A 155 -16.97 -28.83 16.35
CA LEU A 155 -18.01 -29.59 15.65
C LEU A 155 -17.48 -30.93 15.11
N ALA A 156 -16.25 -30.95 14.59
CA ALA A 156 -15.61 -32.18 14.11
C ALA A 156 -15.37 -33.18 15.25
N GLU A 157 -14.91 -32.71 16.42
CA GLU A 157 -14.71 -33.54 17.61
C GLU A 157 -16.03 -34.15 18.13
N ILE A 158 -17.13 -33.38 18.09
CA ILE A 158 -18.46 -33.88 18.51
C ILE A 158 -19.00 -34.89 17.48
N ALA A 159 -18.78 -34.67 16.18
CA ALA A 159 -19.25 -35.54 15.12
C ALA A 159 -18.47 -36.86 15.03
N PHE A 160 -17.18 -36.83 15.33
CA PHE A 160 -16.30 -38.00 15.32
C PHE A 160 -15.52 -38.08 16.64
N PRO A 161 -16.15 -38.59 17.71
CA PRO A 161 -15.44 -38.83 18.97
C PRO A 161 -14.40 -39.94 18.73
N HIS A 162 -13.12 -39.59 18.82
CA HIS A 162 -12.00 -40.52 18.75
C HIS A 162 -11.60 -41.02 20.15
#